data_AF-H0EX75-F1
#
_entry.id   AF-H0EX75-F1
#
_cell.length_a   1.000
_cell.length_b   1.000
_cell.length_c   1.000
_cell.angle_alpha   90.00
_cell.angle_beta   90.00
_cell.angle_gamma   90.00
#
_symmetry.space_group_name_H-M   'P 1'
#
loop_
_entity.id
_entity.type
_entity.pdbx_description
1 polymer ?
#
loop_
_entity_poly.entity_id
_entity_poly.type
_entity_poly.pdbx_seq_one_letter_code
_entity_poly.pdbx_strand_id
1 'polypeptide(L)'
;MKVVVPHHSLVSTAILDCLIESHDHDMSNEDIRQNILFQLRRSRSRSHSHSRRSSHSSRGSFKEYELERIRERARLEAQMQLQLQTLRSNDSSTDRDRGRARREYEELLREREHQDRELELARDKTRREVESEMRYEKERRERENEKISAKVRDQYERESAKSKAIRETAEAKKMREELEQFKAEKEKEAHERRVKEELEMKRLKEEKKKAEEAAKVKKERELAIEEFKIKEAERHEKEKKEKEAREKEIAERLETELRKSGIDERQIAIALKKEIPIERPTYTRMARRHLSIETLRVHRIDYEFDQDPDYILIKRWVPEEEQDRLWHHTRRIREHRLTTVVGIEGKRHNHGQVDYEWVKTKKKERKPTTLPLLITSHPPSPSTPSPPV
;
A
#
# COMPACT_ATOMS: atom_id res chain seq x y z
N MET A 1 12.26 0.00 12.75
CA MET A 1 11.24 0.08 13.82
C MET A 1 9.85 -0.08 13.19
N LYS A 2 8.93 -0.77 13.89
CA LYS A 2 7.45 -0.67 13.81
C LYS A 2 6.77 -0.70 12.42
N VAL A 3 6.24 -1.88 12.11
CA VAL A 3 5.13 -2.16 11.18
C VAL A 3 3.87 -1.38 11.59
N VAL A 4 3.09 -0.85 10.63
CA VAL A 4 1.67 -0.50 10.82
C VAL A 4 0.86 -0.82 9.55
N VAL A 5 -0.09 -1.75 9.68
CA VAL A 5 -1.14 -2.05 8.70
C VAL A 5 -2.39 -1.22 9.04
N PRO A 6 -3.17 -0.72 8.07
CA PRO A 6 -4.49 -0.15 8.35
C PRO A 6 -5.60 -1.22 8.23
N HIS A 7 -6.36 -1.42 9.31
CA HIS A 7 -7.70 -2.00 9.25
C HIS A 7 -8.69 -0.94 8.76
N HIS A 8 -9.74 -1.37 8.03
CA HIS A 8 -11.05 -0.71 8.08
C HIS A 8 -12.17 -1.76 8.18
N SER A 9 -13.23 -1.38 8.87
CA SER A 9 -14.30 -2.26 9.37
C SER A 9 -15.63 -2.10 8.66
N LEU A 10 -16.43 -3.17 8.73
CA LEU A 10 -17.79 -3.35 8.22
C LEU A 10 -18.85 -2.40 8.79
N VAL A 11 -19.89 -2.13 8.00
CA VAL A 11 -21.34 -2.04 8.36
C VAL A 11 -22.11 -2.48 7.09
N SER A 12 -22.80 -3.63 7.07
CA SER A 12 -24.27 -3.83 7.23
C SER A 12 -25.13 -3.06 6.18
N THR A 13 -26.15 -3.58 5.49
CA THR A 13 -27.08 -4.74 5.58
C THR A 13 -27.58 -5.11 4.14
N ALA A 14 -28.32 -6.17 3.77
CA ALA A 14 -28.99 -7.31 4.44
C ALA A 14 -29.42 -8.43 3.43
N ILE A 15 -29.84 -9.60 3.94
CA ILE A 15 -30.83 -10.59 3.41
C ILE A 15 -30.64 -11.17 1.98
N LEU A 16 -30.31 -12.47 1.93
CA LEU A 16 -31.15 -13.48 1.26
C LEU A 16 -30.79 -14.89 1.75
N ASP A 17 -31.75 -15.58 2.36
CA ASP A 17 -31.58 -16.91 2.93
C ASP A 17 -31.48 -17.99 1.84
N CYS A 18 -30.51 -18.91 1.97
CA CYS A 18 -30.65 -20.25 1.41
C CYS A 18 -29.74 -21.28 2.10
N LEU A 19 -30.38 -22.31 2.65
CA LEU A 19 -29.86 -23.63 3.05
C LEU A 19 -28.33 -23.86 3.01
N ILE A 20 -27.75 -24.11 4.19
CA ILE A 20 -26.86 -25.25 4.47
C ILE A 20 -26.99 -25.59 5.95
N GLU A 21 -27.37 -26.82 6.27
CA GLU A 21 -27.18 -27.37 7.61
C GLU A 21 -25.69 -27.67 7.79
N SER A 22 -25.04 -26.99 8.73
CA SER A 22 -23.69 -27.33 9.18
C SER A 22 -23.58 -27.05 10.67
N HIS A 23 -23.10 -28.05 11.40
CA HIS A 23 -23.05 -28.05 12.85
C HIS A 23 -21.80 -27.27 13.31
N ASP A 24 -21.89 -25.96 13.34
CA ASP A 24 -20.79 -25.09 13.77
C ASP A 24 -20.60 -25.16 15.29
N HIS A 25 -19.64 -25.97 15.73
CA HIS A 25 -19.03 -25.82 17.05
C HIS A 25 -18.01 -24.69 17.01
N ASP A 26 -18.48 -23.50 17.38
CA ASP A 26 -17.68 -22.29 17.63
C ASP A 26 -16.72 -22.50 18.82
N MET A 27 -15.62 -23.20 18.55
CA MET A 27 -14.48 -23.34 19.48
C MET A 27 -13.67 -22.05 19.44
N SER A 28 -13.58 -21.37 20.58
CA SER A 28 -12.95 -20.05 20.64
C SER A 28 -11.46 -20.11 20.28
N ASN A 29 -10.89 -18.98 19.84
CA ASN A 29 -9.45 -18.89 19.55
C ASN A 29 -8.58 -19.08 20.83
N GLU A 30 -9.19 -18.99 22.01
CA GLU A 30 -8.57 -19.34 23.29
C GLU A 30 -8.60 -20.87 23.53
N ASP A 31 -9.67 -21.56 23.10
CA ASP A 31 -9.74 -23.03 23.14
C ASP A 31 -8.78 -23.69 22.15
N ILE A 32 -8.51 -23.07 20.99
CA ILE A 32 -7.46 -23.54 20.07
C ILE A 32 -6.07 -23.46 20.74
N ARG A 33 -5.80 -22.40 21.50
CA ARG A 33 -4.55 -22.25 22.26
C ARG A 33 -4.44 -23.22 23.43
N GLN A 34 -5.54 -23.43 24.16
CA GLN A 34 -5.62 -24.46 25.20
C GLN A 34 -5.44 -25.86 24.60
N ASN A 35 -6.05 -26.17 23.45
CA ASN A 35 -5.95 -27.48 22.78
C ASN A 35 -4.53 -27.73 22.23
N ILE A 36 -3.84 -26.72 21.67
CA ILE A 36 -2.44 -26.85 21.26
C ILE A 36 -1.52 -27.07 22.48
N LEU A 37 -1.73 -26.37 23.59
CA LEU A 37 -0.99 -26.62 24.84
C LEU A 37 -1.36 -27.96 25.51
N PHE A 38 -2.60 -28.43 25.34
CA PHE A 38 -3.05 -29.72 25.84
C PHE A 38 -2.47 -30.88 25.01
N GLN A 39 -2.41 -30.76 23.68
CA GLN A 39 -1.77 -31.75 22.81
C GLN A 39 -0.25 -31.77 22.97
N LEU A 40 0.41 -30.62 23.18
CA LEU A 40 1.84 -30.57 23.50
C LEU A 40 2.15 -31.07 24.93
N ARG A 41 1.20 -31.04 25.87
CA ARG A 41 1.34 -31.72 27.18
C ARG A 41 0.97 -33.21 27.15
N ARG A 42 0.13 -33.68 26.23
CA ARG A 42 -0.26 -35.10 26.13
C ARG A 42 0.82 -36.00 25.53
N SER A 43 1.84 -35.42 24.89
CA SER A 43 2.99 -36.12 24.31
C SER A 43 4.18 -36.29 25.25
N ARG A 44 4.06 -35.92 26.53
CA ARG A 44 5.08 -36.18 27.56
C ARG A 44 4.46 -36.96 28.73
N SER A 45 5.11 -38.08 29.06
CA SER A 45 4.83 -38.92 30.24
C SER A 45 3.50 -39.69 30.22
N ARG A 46 3.47 -40.78 29.43
CA ARG A 46 3.16 -42.07 30.08
C ARG A 46 3.92 -43.21 29.43
N SER A 47 4.96 -43.63 30.14
CA SER A 47 5.73 -44.84 29.91
C SER A 47 4.80 -46.05 29.93
N HIS A 48 4.33 -46.49 28.75
CA HIS A 48 4.08 -47.91 28.55
C HIS A 48 5.25 -48.47 27.76
N SER A 49 6.37 -48.59 28.47
CA SER A 49 7.30 -49.68 28.23
C SER A 49 6.47 -50.96 28.31
N HIS A 50 5.92 -51.41 27.18
CA HIS A 50 5.75 -52.83 26.97
C HIS A 50 7.16 -53.41 27.06
N SER A 51 7.54 -53.76 28.30
CA SER A 51 8.29 -54.97 28.51
C SER A 51 7.61 -55.98 27.61
N ARG A 52 8.32 -56.41 26.55
CA ARG A 52 8.01 -57.65 25.88
C ARG A 52 8.10 -58.68 26.99
N ARG A 53 6.96 -58.98 27.61
CA ARG A 53 6.83 -59.87 28.75
C ARG A 53 7.37 -61.18 28.24
N SER A 54 8.63 -61.46 28.59
CA SER A 54 9.45 -62.38 27.81
C SER A 54 8.76 -63.72 27.80
N SER A 55 8.19 -64.09 26.66
CA SER A 55 7.52 -65.37 26.43
C SER A 55 8.53 -66.52 26.28
N HIS A 56 9.63 -66.43 27.05
CA HIS A 56 10.50 -67.54 27.41
C HIS A 56 9.83 -68.54 28.37
N SER A 57 8.55 -68.33 28.72
CA SER A 57 7.72 -69.27 29.47
C SER A 57 7.42 -70.60 28.75
N SER A 58 7.94 -70.82 27.52
CA SER A 58 7.86 -72.11 26.80
C SER A 58 9.22 -72.64 26.36
N ARG A 59 10.34 -72.12 26.90
CA ARG A 59 11.69 -72.60 26.59
C ARG A 59 12.30 -73.53 27.65
N GLY A 60 11.60 -73.74 28.78
CA GLY A 60 11.92 -74.77 29.78
C GLY A 60 11.61 -76.18 29.27
N SER A 61 10.40 -76.37 28.71
CA SER A 61 9.86 -77.67 28.31
C SER A 61 10.83 -78.54 27.48
N PHE A 62 11.47 -78.00 26.45
CA PHE A 62 12.32 -78.83 25.57
C PHE A 62 13.58 -79.35 26.26
N LYS A 63 14.33 -78.49 26.96
CA LYS A 63 15.56 -78.90 27.66
C LYS A 63 15.27 -79.77 28.88
N GLU A 64 14.19 -79.48 29.59
CA GLU A 64 13.76 -80.26 30.75
C GLU A 64 13.29 -81.65 30.32
N TYR A 65 12.52 -81.75 29.23
CA TYR A 65 12.15 -83.03 28.60
C TYR A 65 13.36 -83.82 28.07
N GLU A 66 14.34 -83.17 27.43
CA GLU A 66 15.58 -83.85 27.01
C GLU A 66 16.38 -84.39 28.20
N LEU A 67 16.49 -83.63 29.29
CA LEU A 67 17.14 -84.07 30.53
C LEU A 67 16.37 -85.22 31.19
N GLU A 68 15.04 -85.19 31.20
CA GLU A 68 14.20 -86.29 31.68
C GLU A 68 14.39 -87.55 30.82
N ARG A 69 14.43 -87.41 29.48
CA ARG A 69 14.71 -88.52 28.55
C ARG A 69 16.09 -89.14 28.77
N ILE A 70 17.10 -88.33 29.09
CA ILE A 70 18.46 -88.79 29.42
C ILE A 70 18.46 -89.52 30.78
N ARG A 71 17.79 -88.99 31.80
CA ARG A 71 17.65 -89.62 33.12
C ARG A 71 16.94 -90.97 33.04
N GLU A 72 15.86 -91.07 32.27
CA GLU A 72 15.15 -92.34 32.06
C GLU A 72 15.98 -93.36 31.30
N ARG A 73 16.76 -92.93 30.29
CA ARG A 73 17.72 -93.84 29.62
C ARG A 73 18.76 -94.37 30.61
N ALA A 74 19.33 -93.52 31.46
CA ALA A 74 20.29 -93.92 32.49
C ALA A 74 19.67 -94.83 33.58
N ARG A 75 18.40 -94.60 33.98
CA ARG A 75 17.67 -95.45 34.92
C ARG A 75 17.46 -96.86 34.36
N LEU A 76 17.02 -96.97 33.11
CA LEU A 76 16.81 -98.26 32.44
C LEU A 76 18.13 -99.01 32.21
N GLU A 77 19.19 -98.30 31.80
CA GLU A 77 20.54 -98.88 31.68
C GLU A 77 21.06 -99.41 33.03
N ALA A 78 20.86 -98.67 34.13
CA ALA A 78 21.22 -99.12 35.47
C ALA A 78 20.39 -100.33 35.94
N GLN A 79 19.08 -100.35 35.67
CA GLN A 79 18.20 -101.49 35.98
C GLN A 79 18.60 -102.75 35.19
N MET A 80 18.97 -102.61 33.92
CA MET A 80 19.50 -103.70 33.11
C MET A 80 20.86 -104.19 33.64
N GLN A 81 21.78 -103.29 34.00
CA GLN A 81 23.06 -103.69 34.60
C GLN A 81 22.83 -104.49 35.89
N LEU A 82 21.85 -104.10 36.71
CA LEU A 82 21.44 -104.85 37.89
C LEU A 82 20.89 -106.24 37.53
N GLN A 83 20.03 -106.35 36.51
CA GLN A 83 19.52 -107.65 36.04
C GLN A 83 20.64 -108.56 35.51
N LEU A 84 21.56 -108.03 34.70
CA LEU A 84 22.74 -108.77 34.23
C LEU A 84 23.65 -109.18 35.38
N GLN A 85 23.78 -108.35 36.42
CA GLN A 85 24.50 -108.69 37.65
C GLN A 85 23.80 -109.82 38.40
N THR A 86 22.47 -109.80 38.55
CA THR A 86 21.73 -110.92 39.18
C THR A 86 21.80 -112.22 38.37
N LEU A 87 21.79 -112.13 37.03
CA LEU A 87 21.98 -113.29 36.14
C LEU A 87 23.42 -113.81 36.16
N ARG A 88 24.39 -112.99 36.59
CA ARG A 88 25.79 -113.38 36.82
C ARG A 88 26.01 -113.98 38.21
N SER A 89 25.16 -113.65 39.19
CA SER A 89 25.19 -114.22 40.54
C SER A 89 24.37 -115.52 40.68
N ASN A 90 23.35 -115.73 39.83
CA ASN A 90 22.63 -116.99 39.72
C ASN A 90 23.40 -117.97 38.81
N ASP A 91 24.22 -118.82 39.41
CA ASP A 91 25.13 -119.78 38.75
C ASP A 91 24.41 -120.96 38.02
N SER A 92 23.10 -120.83 37.79
CA SER A 92 22.27 -121.78 37.04
C SER A 92 21.81 -121.24 35.67
N SER A 93 22.17 -120.01 35.31
CA SER A 93 21.80 -119.39 34.02
C SER A 93 22.77 -119.77 32.91
N THR A 94 22.29 -120.52 31.92
CA THR A 94 23.13 -120.99 30.82
C THR A 94 23.56 -119.83 29.93
N ASP A 95 24.72 -119.93 29.26
CA ASP A 95 25.18 -118.89 28.32
C ASP A 95 24.16 -118.60 27.19
N ARG A 96 23.24 -119.55 26.90
CA ARG A 96 22.16 -119.36 25.92
C ARG A 96 21.14 -118.33 26.39
N ASP A 97 20.85 -118.25 27.69
CA ASP A 97 19.86 -117.36 28.26
C ASP A 97 20.40 -115.92 28.35
N ARG A 98 21.66 -115.77 28.79
CA ARG A 98 22.39 -114.49 28.70
C ARG A 98 22.52 -114.00 27.24
N GLY A 99 22.75 -114.90 26.30
CA GLY A 99 22.75 -114.59 24.86
C GLY A 99 21.38 -114.25 24.27
N ARG A 100 20.28 -114.74 24.85
CA ARG A 100 18.90 -114.37 24.48
C ARG A 100 18.58 -112.95 24.96
N ALA A 101 18.73 -112.70 26.26
CA ALA A 101 18.44 -111.39 26.87
C ALA A 101 19.24 -110.24 26.22
N ARG A 102 20.50 -110.49 25.83
CA ARG A 102 21.30 -109.50 25.09
C ARG A 102 20.71 -109.15 23.71
N ARG A 103 20.20 -110.13 22.96
CA ARG A 103 19.59 -109.89 21.64
C ARG A 103 18.27 -109.14 21.77
N GLU A 104 17.43 -109.53 22.73
CA GLU A 104 16.17 -108.83 23.03
C GLU A 104 16.43 -107.36 23.41
N TYR A 105 17.48 -107.07 24.17
CA TYR A 105 17.89 -105.68 24.46
C TYR A 105 18.43 -104.93 23.23
N GLU A 106 19.28 -105.55 22.41
CA GLU A 106 19.78 -104.94 21.16
C GLU A 106 18.65 -104.67 20.16
N GLU A 107 17.60 -105.50 20.16
CA GLU A 107 16.39 -105.32 19.34
C GLU A 107 15.53 -104.15 19.85
N LEU A 108 15.25 -104.08 21.15
CA LEU A 108 14.56 -102.93 21.79
C LEU A 108 15.31 -101.60 21.56
N LEU A 109 16.64 -101.61 21.57
CA LEU A 109 17.44 -100.42 21.30
C LEU A 109 17.28 -99.95 19.84
N ARG A 110 17.30 -100.88 18.88
CA ARG A 110 17.05 -100.58 17.46
C ARG A 110 15.63 -100.07 17.20
N GLU A 111 14.63 -100.67 17.86
CA GLU A 111 13.24 -100.21 17.75
C GLU A 111 13.10 -98.79 18.31
N ARG A 112 13.71 -98.49 19.46
CA ARG A 112 13.74 -97.14 20.04
C ARG A 112 14.46 -96.14 19.13
N GLU A 113 15.57 -96.53 18.50
CA GLU A 113 16.26 -95.69 17.51
C GLU A 113 15.44 -95.47 16.23
N HIS A 114 14.59 -96.43 15.84
CA HIS A 114 13.64 -96.26 14.74
C HIS A 114 12.57 -95.25 15.11
N GLN A 115 11.96 -95.40 16.29
CA GLN A 115 10.95 -94.47 16.83
C GLN A 115 11.51 -93.04 17.00
N ASP A 116 12.72 -92.87 17.54
CA ASP A 116 13.39 -91.56 17.65
C ASP A 116 13.60 -90.93 16.25
N ARG A 117 13.99 -91.72 15.23
CA ARG A 117 14.13 -91.27 13.83
C ARG A 117 12.81 -90.91 13.16
N GLU A 118 11.74 -91.69 13.39
CA GLU A 118 10.40 -91.37 12.86
C GLU A 118 9.84 -90.10 13.50
N LEU A 119 10.03 -89.91 14.82
CA LEU A 119 9.68 -88.68 15.52
C LEU A 119 10.47 -87.47 15.02
N GLU A 120 11.76 -87.64 14.70
CA GLU A 120 12.57 -86.59 14.08
C GLU A 120 12.06 -86.23 12.69
N LEU A 121 11.79 -87.21 11.82
CA LEU A 121 11.22 -86.99 10.49
C LEU A 121 9.83 -86.32 10.55
N ALA A 122 8.98 -86.71 11.50
CA ALA A 122 7.69 -86.06 11.72
C ALA A 122 7.85 -84.60 12.16
N ARG A 123 8.76 -84.31 13.10
CA ARG A 123 9.10 -82.93 13.51
C ARG A 123 9.63 -82.11 12.35
N ASP A 124 10.55 -82.65 11.56
CA ASP A 124 11.15 -81.95 10.43
C ASP A 124 10.13 -81.70 9.31
N LYS A 125 9.17 -82.61 9.11
CA LYS A 125 8.00 -82.40 8.25
C LYS A 125 7.14 -81.23 8.74
N THR A 126 6.69 -81.25 9.99
CA THR A 126 5.87 -80.14 10.55
C THR A 126 6.60 -78.81 10.52
N ARG A 127 7.92 -78.80 10.75
CA ARG A 127 8.75 -77.60 10.62
C ARG A 127 8.77 -77.05 9.20
N ARG A 128 8.95 -77.90 8.19
CA ARG A 128 8.92 -77.48 6.77
C ARG A 128 7.54 -76.98 6.35
N GLU A 129 6.47 -77.60 6.85
CA GLU A 129 5.10 -77.15 6.65
C GLU A 129 4.90 -75.74 7.23
N VAL A 130 5.22 -75.51 8.50
CA VAL A 130 5.15 -74.19 9.15
C VAL A 130 6.05 -73.14 8.45
N GLU A 131 7.26 -73.51 8.03
CA GLU A 131 8.13 -72.62 7.25
C GLU A 131 7.53 -72.26 5.88
N SER A 132 6.81 -73.19 5.24
CA SER A 132 6.11 -72.96 3.96
C SER A 132 4.88 -72.06 4.13
N GLU A 133 4.08 -72.27 5.17
CA GLU A 133 2.94 -71.41 5.52
C GLU A 133 3.40 -69.98 5.84
N MET A 134 4.46 -69.84 6.65
CA MET A 134 5.05 -68.56 6.99
C MET A 134 5.60 -67.81 5.76
N ARG A 135 6.14 -68.52 4.76
CA ARG A 135 6.56 -67.93 3.47
C ARG A 135 5.35 -67.44 2.68
N TYR A 136 4.33 -68.27 2.53
CA TYR A 136 3.11 -67.94 1.79
C TYR A 136 2.36 -66.75 2.41
N GLU A 137 2.20 -66.75 3.73
CA GLU A 137 1.53 -65.69 4.48
C GLU A 137 2.34 -64.38 4.48
N LYS A 138 3.68 -64.47 4.51
CA LYS A 138 4.55 -63.29 4.30
C LYS A 138 4.35 -62.71 2.91
N GLU A 139 4.40 -63.53 1.86
CA GLU A 139 4.21 -63.09 0.48
C GLU A 139 2.81 -62.50 0.25
N ARG A 140 1.78 -63.09 0.87
CA ARG A 140 0.41 -62.53 0.90
C ARG A 140 0.39 -61.12 1.49
N ARG A 141 0.98 -60.91 2.66
CA ARG A 141 1.06 -59.58 3.31
C ARG A 141 1.88 -58.59 2.49
N GLU A 142 2.95 -59.04 1.82
CA GLU A 142 3.72 -58.19 0.91
C GLU A 142 2.87 -57.72 -0.28
N ARG A 143 2.10 -58.61 -0.92
CA ARG A 143 1.14 -58.23 -1.98
C ARG A 143 0.00 -57.33 -1.48
N GLU A 144 -0.49 -57.54 -0.27
CA GLU A 144 -1.52 -56.67 0.35
C GLU A 144 -0.95 -55.27 0.66
N ASN A 145 0.25 -55.20 1.23
CA ASN A 145 0.97 -53.94 1.47
C ASN A 145 1.34 -53.21 0.18
N GLU A 146 1.70 -53.93 -0.89
CA GLU A 146 1.95 -53.34 -2.21
C GLU A 146 0.68 -52.75 -2.82
N LYS A 147 -0.46 -53.44 -2.71
CA LYS A 147 -1.78 -52.89 -3.12
C LYS A 147 -2.14 -51.64 -2.32
N ILE A 148 -1.81 -51.58 -1.03
CA ILE A 148 -2.02 -50.39 -0.20
C ILE A 148 -1.09 -49.26 -0.65
N SER A 149 0.21 -49.52 -0.84
CA SER A 149 1.18 -48.49 -1.27
C SER A 149 0.93 -47.97 -2.69
N ALA A 150 0.41 -48.81 -3.58
CA ALA A 150 -0.07 -48.40 -4.91
C ALA A 150 -1.26 -47.44 -4.78
N LYS A 151 -2.30 -47.78 -3.99
CA LYS A 151 -3.45 -46.90 -3.74
C LYS A 151 -3.06 -45.55 -3.14
N VAL A 152 -2.09 -45.53 -2.22
CA VAL A 152 -1.57 -44.28 -1.62
C VAL A 152 -0.83 -43.43 -2.66
N ARG A 153 -0.03 -44.04 -3.54
CA ARG A 153 0.60 -43.34 -4.67
C ARG A 153 -0.43 -42.75 -5.63
N ASP A 154 -1.39 -43.55 -6.08
CA ASP A 154 -2.50 -43.09 -6.94
C ASP A 154 -3.28 -41.91 -6.33
N GLN A 155 -3.56 -41.95 -5.03
CA GLN A 155 -4.25 -40.86 -4.33
C GLN A 155 -3.39 -39.59 -4.31
N TYR A 156 -2.11 -39.71 -3.91
CA TYR A 156 -1.18 -38.58 -3.89
C TYR A 156 -0.98 -37.95 -5.28
N GLU A 157 -0.88 -38.76 -6.34
CA GLU A 157 -0.79 -38.27 -7.71
C GLU A 157 -2.06 -37.54 -8.16
N ARG A 158 -3.25 -38.07 -7.83
CA ARG A 158 -4.54 -37.40 -8.12
C ARG A 158 -4.68 -36.08 -7.36
N GLU A 159 -4.27 -36.03 -6.10
CA GLU A 159 -4.30 -34.80 -5.29
C GLU A 159 -3.27 -33.77 -5.76
N SER A 160 -2.08 -34.21 -6.16
CA SER A 160 -1.06 -33.39 -6.79
C SER A 160 -1.53 -32.82 -8.13
N ALA A 161 -2.14 -33.64 -8.99
CA ALA A 161 -2.72 -33.21 -10.26
C ALA A 161 -3.87 -32.21 -10.07
N LYS A 162 -4.80 -32.45 -9.14
CA LYS A 162 -5.85 -31.49 -8.76
C LYS A 162 -5.25 -30.17 -8.26
N SER A 163 -4.22 -30.23 -7.41
CA SER A 163 -3.56 -29.05 -6.86
C SER A 163 -2.85 -28.22 -7.95
N LYS A 164 -2.24 -28.87 -8.95
CA LYS A 164 -1.67 -28.20 -10.12
C LYS A 164 -2.75 -27.54 -10.97
N ALA A 165 -3.82 -28.25 -11.32
CA ALA A 165 -4.94 -27.70 -12.07
C ALA A 165 -5.62 -26.51 -11.37
N ILE A 166 -5.73 -26.52 -10.03
CA ILE A 166 -6.23 -25.37 -9.26
C ILE A 166 -5.29 -24.16 -9.37
N ARG A 167 -3.96 -24.37 -9.32
CA ARG A 167 -2.98 -23.28 -9.51
C ARG A 167 -3.02 -22.72 -10.94
N GLU A 168 -2.96 -23.59 -11.95
CA GLU A 168 -3.02 -23.22 -13.36
C GLU A 168 -4.31 -22.46 -13.71
N THR A 169 -5.47 -22.89 -13.17
CA THR A 169 -6.74 -22.16 -13.37
C THR A 169 -6.80 -20.84 -12.61
N ALA A 170 -6.17 -20.72 -11.44
CA ALA A 170 -6.06 -19.45 -10.72
C ALA A 170 -5.11 -18.47 -11.42
N GLU A 171 -3.98 -18.94 -11.94
CA GLU A 171 -3.04 -18.17 -12.76
C GLU A 171 -3.70 -17.72 -14.07
N ALA A 172 -4.39 -18.61 -14.78
CA ALA A 172 -5.14 -18.27 -15.99
C ALA A 172 -6.27 -17.25 -15.74
N LYS A 173 -6.89 -17.25 -14.56
CA LYS A 173 -7.86 -16.20 -14.15
C LYS A 173 -7.16 -14.86 -13.94
N LYS A 174 -6.08 -14.82 -13.16
CA LYS A 174 -5.29 -13.59 -12.94
C LYS A 174 -4.80 -12.97 -14.26
N MET A 175 -4.24 -13.76 -15.16
CA MET A 175 -3.80 -13.27 -16.47
C MET A 175 -4.96 -12.71 -17.31
N ARG A 176 -6.18 -13.24 -17.19
CA ARG A 176 -7.38 -12.68 -17.84
C ARG A 176 -7.81 -11.37 -17.19
N GLU A 177 -7.84 -11.31 -15.87
CA GLU A 177 -8.17 -10.11 -15.08
C GLU A 177 -7.17 -8.97 -15.36
N GLU A 178 -5.87 -9.26 -15.45
CA GLU A 178 -4.82 -8.29 -15.81
C GLU A 178 -4.98 -7.77 -17.25
N LEU A 179 -5.29 -8.65 -18.21
CA LEU A 179 -5.58 -8.25 -19.59
C LEU A 179 -6.87 -7.43 -19.71
N GLU A 180 -7.89 -7.70 -18.89
CA GLU A 180 -9.12 -6.93 -18.83
C GLU A 180 -8.89 -5.55 -18.19
N GLN A 181 -8.11 -5.49 -17.11
CA GLN A 181 -7.70 -4.22 -16.48
C GLN A 181 -6.90 -3.35 -17.47
N PHE A 182 -5.93 -3.91 -18.19
CA PHE A 182 -5.16 -3.18 -19.20
C PHE A 182 -6.03 -2.66 -20.34
N LYS A 183 -7.02 -3.44 -20.81
CA LYS A 183 -8.01 -2.99 -21.81
C LYS A 183 -8.88 -1.87 -21.26
N ALA A 184 -9.43 -2.02 -20.06
CA ALA A 184 -10.27 -1.00 -19.42
C ALA A 184 -9.49 0.29 -19.13
N GLU A 185 -8.20 0.21 -18.77
CA GLU A 185 -7.32 1.37 -18.64
C GLU A 185 -7.06 2.04 -19.99
N LYS A 186 -6.81 1.27 -21.07
CA LYS A 186 -6.68 1.81 -22.42
C LYS A 186 -7.95 2.47 -22.94
N GLU A 187 -9.12 1.92 -22.62
CA GLU A 187 -10.41 2.52 -22.98
C GLU A 187 -10.68 3.81 -22.17
N LYS A 188 -10.35 3.83 -20.88
CA LYS A 188 -10.41 5.04 -20.05
C LYS A 188 -9.45 6.11 -20.56
N GLU A 189 -8.20 5.76 -20.87
CA GLU A 189 -7.22 6.68 -21.45
C GLU A 189 -7.71 7.27 -22.78
N ALA A 190 -8.29 6.44 -23.66
CA ALA A 190 -8.88 6.90 -24.92
C ALA A 190 -10.12 7.79 -24.70
N HIS A 191 -10.95 7.49 -23.71
CA HIS A 191 -12.09 8.32 -23.33
C HIS A 191 -11.65 9.67 -22.73
N GLU A 192 -10.68 9.67 -21.82
CA GLU A 192 -10.11 10.89 -21.24
C GLU A 192 -9.44 11.78 -22.29
N ARG A 193 -8.74 11.19 -23.28
CA ARG A 193 -8.23 11.92 -24.45
C ARG A 193 -9.35 12.58 -25.24
N ARG A 194 -10.41 11.84 -25.59
CA ARG A 194 -11.59 12.41 -26.29
C ARG A 194 -12.27 13.53 -25.51
N VAL A 195 -12.46 13.36 -24.20
CA VAL A 195 -13.04 14.40 -23.32
C VAL A 195 -12.13 15.62 -23.25
N LYS A 196 -10.81 15.43 -23.16
CA LYS A 196 -9.83 16.54 -23.17
C LYS A 196 -9.85 17.31 -24.49
N GLU A 197 -9.85 16.60 -25.62
CA GLU A 197 -9.98 17.18 -26.96
C GLU A 197 -11.31 17.94 -27.12
N GLU A 198 -12.42 17.38 -26.63
CA GLU A 198 -13.73 18.05 -26.67
C GLU A 198 -13.75 19.32 -25.81
N LEU A 199 -13.15 19.29 -24.61
CA LEU A 199 -13.03 20.45 -23.72
C LEU A 199 -12.13 21.54 -24.33
N GLU A 200 -11.02 21.18 -24.96
CA GLU A 200 -10.13 22.10 -25.66
C GLU A 200 -10.82 22.73 -26.88
N MET A 201 -11.52 21.93 -27.68
CA MET A 201 -12.34 22.41 -28.80
C MET A 201 -13.51 23.30 -28.35
N LYS A 202 -14.09 23.07 -27.17
CA LYS A 202 -15.08 23.98 -26.56
C LYS A 202 -14.45 25.31 -26.16
N ARG A 203 -13.30 25.29 -25.46
CA ARG A 203 -12.56 26.51 -25.08
C ARG A 203 -12.19 27.35 -26.30
N LEU A 204 -11.63 26.74 -27.36
CA LEU A 204 -11.29 27.43 -28.60
C LEU A 204 -12.51 28.02 -29.31
N LYS A 205 -13.68 27.36 -29.26
CA LYS A 205 -14.93 27.89 -29.81
C LYS A 205 -15.47 29.07 -29.00
N GLU A 206 -15.43 29.00 -27.67
CA GLU A 206 -15.82 30.11 -26.79
C GLU A 206 -14.88 31.32 -26.91
N GLU A 207 -13.57 31.09 -27.00
CA GLU A 207 -12.58 32.15 -27.20
C GLU A 207 -12.78 32.84 -28.56
N LYS A 208 -12.99 32.07 -29.64
CA LYS A 208 -13.31 32.63 -30.96
C LYS A 208 -14.62 33.43 -30.94
N LYS A 209 -15.67 32.96 -30.26
CA LYS A 209 -16.92 33.72 -30.09
C LYS A 209 -16.69 35.03 -29.32
N LYS A 210 -15.99 34.98 -28.18
CA LYS A 210 -15.65 36.17 -27.39
C LYS A 210 -14.78 37.17 -28.18
N ALA A 211 -13.85 36.67 -29.01
CA ALA A 211 -13.04 37.50 -29.89
C ALA A 211 -13.88 38.12 -31.03
N GLU A 212 -14.84 37.39 -31.60
CA GLU A 212 -15.77 37.89 -32.61
C GLU A 212 -16.73 38.95 -32.02
N GLU A 213 -17.29 38.70 -30.84
CA GLU A 213 -18.13 39.64 -30.09
C GLU A 213 -17.34 40.90 -29.70
N ALA A 214 -16.13 40.74 -29.18
CA ALA A 214 -15.24 41.87 -28.89
C ALA A 214 -14.84 42.64 -30.15
N ALA A 215 -14.69 41.97 -31.31
CA ALA A 215 -14.44 42.63 -32.59
C ALA A 215 -15.67 43.40 -33.11
N LYS A 216 -16.90 42.88 -32.91
CA LYS A 216 -18.14 43.61 -33.22
C LYS A 216 -18.27 44.85 -32.35
N VAL A 217 -18.11 44.72 -31.03
CA VAL A 217 -18.15 45.84 -30.08
C VAL A 217 -17.03 46.87 -30.35
N LYS A 218 -15.84 46.45 -30.80
CA LYS A 218 -14.79 47.39 -31.24
C LYS A 218 -15.21 48.17 -32.48
N LYS A 219 -15.72 47.50 -33.52
CA LYS A 219 -16.23 48.16 -34.73
C LYS A 219 -17.36 49.14 -34.44
N GLU A 220 -18.31 48.75 -33.59
CA GLU A 220 -19.40 49.64 -33.14
C GLU A 220 -18.88 50.88 -32.40
N ARG A 221 -17.86 50.72 -31.54
CA ARG A 221 -17.19 51.84 -30.86
C ARG A 221 -16.39 52.72 -31.82
N GLU A 222 -15.70 52.13 -32.78
CA GLU A 222 -14.93 52.86 -33.81
C GLU A 222 -15.87 53.73 -34.66
N LEU A 223 -16.98 53.16 -35.15
CA LEU A 223 -18.02 53.90 -35.86
C LEU A 223 -18.62 55.04 -35.00
N ALA A 224 -18.92 54.79 -33.72
CA ALA A 224 -19.41 55.83 -32.81
C ALA A 224 -18.39 56.96 -32.56
N ILE A 225 -17.09 56.64 -32.51
CA ILE A 225 -16.00 57.63 -32.39
C ILE A 225 -15.84 58.42 -33.69
N GLU A 226 -15.97 57.79 -34.86
CA GLU A 226 -15.94 58.48 -36.15
C GLU A 226 -17.13 59.43 -36.31
N GLU A 227 -18.35 58.99 -35.99
CA GLU A 227 -19.53 59.87 -35.94
C GLU A 227 -19.34 61.06 -35.00
N PHE A 228 -18.75 60.84 -33.82
CA PHE A 228 -18.48 61.92 -32.86
C PHE A 228 -17.43 62.90 -33.41
N LYS A 229 -16.36 62.41 -34.03
CA LYS A 229 -15.33 63.26 -34.68
C LYS A 229 -15.89 64.08 -35.84
N ILE A 230 -16.79 63.51 -36.64
CA ILE A 230 -17.48 64.23 -37.72
C ILE A 230 -18.35 65.35 -37.14
N LYS A 231 -19.13 65.07 -36.09
CA LYS A 231 -19.99 66.05 -35.40
C LYS A 231 -19.17 67.15 -34.70
N GLU A 232 -18.04 66.81 -34.09
CA GLU A 232 -17.07 67.77 -33.52
C GLU A 232 -16.45 68.66 -34.59
N ALA A 233 -15.99 68.09 -35.71
CA ALA A 233 -15.43 68.84 -36.82
C ALA A 233 -16.46 69.80 -37.43
N GLU A 234 -17.71 69.36 -37.60
CA GLU A 234 -18.81 70.19 -38.10
C GLU A 234 -19.16 71.33 -37.13
N ARG A 235 -19.19 71.07 -35.80
CA ARG A 235 -19.36 72.11 -34.78
C ARG A 235 -18.22 73.12 -34.81
N HIS A 236 -16.98 72.65 -34.84
CA HIS A 236 -15.79 73.50 -34.85
C HIS A 236 -15.66 74.30 -36.15
N GLU A 237 -16.08 73.75 -37.29
CA GLU A 237 -16.15 74.49 -38.56
C GLU A 237 -17.26 75.56 -38.53
N LYS A 238 -18.43 75.25 -37.95
CA LYS A 238 -19.50 76.22 -37.72
C LYS A 238 -19.08 77.33 -36.76
N GLU A 239 -18.48 76.98 -35.63
CA GLU A 239 -17.97 77.93 -34.64
C GLU A 239 -16.82 78.77 -35.22
N LYS A 240 -15.93 78.20 -36.04
CA LYS A 240 -14.91 78.95 -36.78
C LYS A 240 -15.52 79.91 -37.79
N LYS A 241 -16.50 79.48 -38.59
CA LYS A 241 -17.20 80.37 -39.54
C LYS A 241 -17.93 81.50 -38.81
N GLU A 242 -18.52 81.24 -37.65
CA GLU A 242 -19.19 82.24 -36.82
C GLU A 242 -18.19 83.18 -36.09
N LYS A 243 -17.05 82.66 -35.64
CA LYS A 243 -15.95 83.49 -35.08
C LYS A 243 -15.28 84.33 -36.15
N GLU A 244 -14.97 83.77 -37.32
CA GLU A 244 -14.40 84.50 -38.45
C GLU A 244 -15.38 85.57 -38.99
N ALA A 245 -16.70 85.30 -38.97
CA ALA A 245 -17.71 86.30 -39.26
C ALA A 245 -17.73 87.43 -38.21
N ARG A 246 -17.73 87.10 -36.91
CA ARG A 246 -17.65 88.08 -35.81
C ARG A 246 -16.34 88.87 -35.81
N GLU A 247 -15.22 88.24 -36.10
CA GLU A 247 -13.90 88.87 -36.17
C GLU A 247 -13.79 89.75 -37.41
N LYS A 248 -14.41 89.38 -38.54
CA LYS A 248 -14.54 90.29 -39.70
C LYS A 248 -15.43 91.48 -39.39
N GLU A 249 -16.58 91.27 -38.74
CA GLU A 249 -17.47 92.37 -38.31
C GLU A 249 -16.76 93.31 -37.31
N ILE A 250 -16.02 92.77 -36.35
CA ILE A 250 -15.21 93.54 -35.40
C ILE A 250 -14.03 94.23 -36.10
N ALA A 251 -13.34 93.56 -37.02
CA ALA A 251 -12.22 94.13 -37.77
C ALA A 251 -12.66 95.25 -38.72
N GLU A 252 -13.78 95.09 -39.44
CA GLU A 252 -14.37 96.14 -40.28
C GLU A 252 -14.86 97.32 -39.43
N ARG A 253 -15.45 97.05 -38.26
CA ARG A 253 -15.82 98.11 -37.31
C ARG A 253 -14.59 98.85 -36.76
N LEU A 254 -13.53 98.12 -36.43
CA LEU A 254 -12.30 98.68 -35.88
C LEU A 254 -11.48 99.40 -36.96
N GLU A 255 -11.49 98.92 -38.21
CA GLU A 255 -10.92 99.61 -39.38
C GLU A 255 -11.70 100.89 -39.69
N THR A 256 -13.04 100.87 -39.65
CA THR A 256 -13.86 102.07 -39.89
C THR A 256 -13.72 103.10 -38.76
N GLU A 257 -13.62 102.69 -37.50
CA GLU A 257 -13.33 103.58 -36.37
C GLU A 257 -11.90 104.15 -36.47
N LEU A 258 -10.87 103.35 -36.82
CA LEU A 258 -9.50 103.84 -37.03
C LEU A 258 -9.38 104.78 -38.24
N ARG A 259 -9.98 104.45 -39.39
CA ARG A 259 -9.98 105.29 -40.60
C ARG A 259 -10.72 106.62 -40.35
N LYS A 260 -11.76 106.63 -39.51
CA LYS A 260 -12.46 107.85 -39.08
C LYS A 260 -11.64 108.70 -38.08
N SER A 261 -10.66 108.11 -37.41
CA SER A 261 -9.75 108.81 -36.49
C SER A 261 -8.52 109.45 -37.16
N GLY A 262 -8.32 109.25 -38.47
CA GLY A 262 -7.27 109.91 -39.25
C GLY A 262 -5.87 109.30 -39.14
N ILE A 263 -5.76 108.02 -38.76
CA ILE A 263 -4.48 107.29 -38.66
C ILE A 263 -4.10 106.70 -40.03
N ASP A 264 -2.84 106.94 -40.45
CA ASP A 264 -2.33 106.54 -41.77
C ASP A 264 -2.11 105.02 -41.90
N GLU A 265 -2.43 104.46 -43.07
CA GLU A 265 -2.70 103.03 -43.28
C GLU A 265 -1.49 102.12 -43.00
N ARG A 266 -0.27 102.67 -43.03
CA ARG A 266 0.98 101.93 -42.74
C ARG A 266 1.21 101.67 -41.26
N GLN A 267 0.61 102.43 -40.35
CA GLN A 267 0.80 102.26 -38.91
C GLN A 267 -0.08 101.14 -38.35
N ILE A 268 -1.29 100.98 -38.90
CA ILE A 268 -2.29 99.98 -38.50
C ILE A 268 -1.72 98.55 -38.67
N ALA A 269 -1.03 98.29 -39.78
CA ALA A 269 -0.40 96.99 -40.07
C ALA A 269 0.78 96.60 -39.14
N ILE A 270 1.39 97.58 -38.45
CA ILE A 270 2.54 97.36 -37.55
C ILE A 270 2.06 97.04 -36.13
N ALA A 271 0.97 97.66 -35.68
CA ALA A 271 0.37 97.39 -34.37
C ALA A 271 -0.22 95.98 -34.27
N LEU A 272 -0.80 95.46 -35.37
CA LEU A 272 -1.49 94.16 -35.39
C LEU A 272 -0.57 92.93 -35.36
N LYS A 273 0.76 93.09 -35.39
CA LYS A 273 1.70 92.02 -35.79
C LYS A 273 2.85 91.76 -34.81
N LYS A 274 2.75 92.23 -33.56
CA LYS A 274 3.88 92.25 -32.62
C LYS A 274 3.58 91.59 -31.27
N GLU A 275 3.55 90.26 -31.26
CA GLU A 275 3.76 89.46 -30.05
C GLU A 275 5.20 88.93 -30.02
N ILE A 276 5.86 89.03 -28.87
CA ILE A 276 7.25 88.57 -28.63
C ILE A 276 7.24 87.71 -27.36
N PRO A 277 7.57 86.40 -27.41
CA PRO A 277 7.74 85.61 -26.21
C PRO A 277 9.03 86.01 -25.49
N ILE A 278 8.93 86.36 -24.21
CA ILE A 278 10.07 86.74 -23.38
C ILE A 278 10.64 85.48 -22.72
N GLU A 279 11.83 85.05 -23.15
CA GLU A 279 12.57 83.95 -22.53
C GLU A 279 13.02 84.34 -21.10
N ARG A 280 12.20 84.02 -20.10
CA ARG A 280 12.57 84.10 -18.69
C ARG A 280 13.23 82.78 -18.27
N PRO A 281 14.47 82.77 -17.74
CA PRO A 281 15.07 81.57 -17.16
C PRO A 281 14.19 81.03 -16.03
N THR A 282 13.52 79.92 -16.31
CA THR A 282 12.54 79.32 -15.38
C THR A 282 13.26 78.29 -14.52
N TYR A 283 13.59 78.70 -13.29
CA TYR A 283 14.16 77.80 -12.29
C TYR A 283 13.13 76.75 -11.89
N THR A 284 13.50 75.46 -11.98
CA THR A 284 12.61 74.37 -11.58
C THR A 284 12.96 73.93 -10.15
N ARG A 285 12.07 74.21 -9.19
CA ARG A 285 12.19 73.75 -7.79
C ARG A 285 11.71 72.31 -7.67
N MET A 286 12.59 71.39 -7.25
CA MET A 286 12.28 69.97 -7.06
C MET A 286 12.58 69.50 -5.63
N ALA A 287 11.77 68.58 -5.11
CA ALA A 287 11.96 68.03 -3.77
C ALA A 287 13.10 66.99 -3.73
N ARG A 288 13.98 67.10 -2.73
CA ARG A 288 15.09 66.16 -2.44
C ARG A 288 14.59 64.73 -2.14
N ARG A 289 13.29 64.57 -1.85
CA ARG A 289 12.63 63.26 -1.74
C ARG A 289 12.57 62.49 -3.07
N HIS A 290 12.49 63.16 -4.21
CA HIS A 290 12.41 62.51 -5.53
C HIS A 290 13.69 62.66 -6.35
N LEU A 291 14.53 63.65 -6.02
CA LEU A 291 15.77 63.96 -6.72
C LEU A 291 16.99 63.87 -5.79
N SER A 292 17.98 63.07 -6.17
CA SER A 292 19.25 62.99 -5.43
C SER A 292 20.34 63.88 -6.03
N ILE A 293 21.23 64.38 -5.16
CA ILE A 293 22.42 65.14 -5.57
C ILE A 293 23.33 64.31 -6.48
N GLU A 294 23.40 63.00 -6.26
CA GLU A 294 24.20 62.08 -7.06
C GLU A 294 23.69 61.96 -8.49
N THR A 295 22.36 61.83 -8.66
CA THR A 295 21.69 61.92 -9.95
C THR A 295 22.05 63.23 -10.68
N LEU A 296 21.98 64.37 -10.00
CA LEU A 296 22.33 65.67 -10.59
C LEU A 296 23.80 65.76 -11.02
N ARG A 297 24.73 65.17 -10.25
CA ARG A 297 26.15 65.08 -10.61
C ARG A 297 26.39 64.16 -11.82
N VAL A 298 25.74 63.00 -11.87
CA VAL A 298 25.84 62.05 -13.00
C VAL A 298 25.35 62.68 -14.29
N HIS A 299 24.22 63.40 -14.24
CA HIS A 299 23.64 64.08 -15.40
C HIS A 299 24.22 65.49 -15.67
N ARG A 300 25.23 65.94 -14.89
CA ARG A 300 25.91 67.25 -15.01
C ARG A 300 24.92 68.44 -15.05
N ILE A 301 23.97 68.46 -14.11
CA ILE A 301 22.95 69.51 -14.02
C ILE A 301 23.35 70.50 -12.93
N ASP A 302 23.42 71.78 -13.27
CA ASP A 302 23.66 72.87 -12.32
C ASP A 302 22.47 73.03 -11.37
N TYR A 303 22.77 72.96 -10.07
CA TYR A 303 21.78 73.03 -9.01
C TYR A 303 22.25 73.94 -7.87
N GLU A 304 21.28 74.60 -7.22
CA GLU A 304 21.47 75.34 -5.98
C GLU A 304 20.54 74.79 -4.91
N PHE A 305 20.96 74.89 -3.64
CA PHE A 305 20.08 74.58 -2.52
C PHE A 305 19.11 75.75 -2.32
N ASP A 306 17.84 75.42 -2.12
CA ASP A 306 16.84 76.42 -1.73
C ASP A 306 17.07 76.90 -0.29
N GLN A 307 16.34 77.93 0.15
CA GLN A 307 16.26 78.30 1.57
C GLN A 307 15.72 77.13 2.42
N ASP A 308 14.87 76.28 1.81
CA ASP A 308 14.43 75.00 2.37
C ASP A 308 15.43 73.86 2.04
N PRO A 309 16.07 73.19 3.02
CA PRO A 309 17.04 72.13 2.76
C PRO A 309 16.46 70.84 2.13
N ASP A 310 15.12 70.75 2.09
CA ASP A 310 14.36 69.66 1.45
C ASP A 310 14.09 69.90 -0.04
N TYR A 311 14.46 71.06 -0.59
CA TYR A 311 14.29 71.42 -2.00
C TYR A 311 15.62 71.79 -2.69
N ILE A 312 15.65 71.58 -4.00
CA ILE A 312 16.78 71.87 -4.88
C ILE A 312 16.24 72.68 -6.06
N LEU A 313 16.89 73.81 -6.39
CA LEU A 313 16.58 74.60 -7.58
C LEU A 313 17.52 74.20 -8.71
N ILE A 314 16.93 73.85 -9.86
CA ILE A 314 17.65 73.61 -11.11
C ILE A 314 17.62 74.88 -11.95
N LYS A 315 18.78 75.33 -12.46
CA LYS A 315 18.92 76.61 -13.17
C LYS A 315 18.29 76.66 -14.57
N ARG A 316 17.77 75.54 -15.06
CA ARG A 316 17.07 75.39 -16.34
C ARG A 316 15.65 74.86 -16.13
N TRP A 317 14.80 75.14 -17.10
CA TRP A 317 13.50 74.48 -17.20
C TRP A 317 13.74 72.99 -17.51
N VAL A 318 13.09 72.10 -16.75
CA VAL A 318 13.20 70.65 -16.92
C VAL A 318 11.84 70.10 -17.39
N PRO A 319 11.73 69.65 -18.66
CA PRO A 319 10.50 69.04 -19.18
C PRO A 319 10.15 67.77 -18.40
N GLU A 320 8.86 67.42 -18.31
CA GLU A 320 8.35 66.30 -17.51
C GLU A 320 9.07 64.97 -17.79
N GLU A 321 9.36 64.64 -19.06
CA GLU A 321 10.13 63.44 -19.43
C GLU A 321 11.51 63.37 -18.77
N GLU A 322 12.18 64.52 -18.62
CA GLU A 322 13.49 64.57 -17.98
C GLU A 322 13.36 64.49 -16.45
N GLN A 323 12.28 65.02 -15.87
CA GLN A 323 11.97 64.84 -14.45
C GLN A 323 11.82 63.35 -14.11
N ASP A 324 11.04 62.61 -14.91
CA ASP A 324 10.83 61.18 -14.73
C ASP A 324 12.15 60.40 -14.83
N ARG A 325 13.00 60.70 -15.83
CA ARG A 325 14.31 60.03 -15.97
C ARG A 325 15.19 60.24 -14.73
N LEU A 326 15.23 61.46 -14.18
CA LEU A 326 15.99 61.80 -12.98
C LEU A 326 15.41 61.12 -11.71
N TRP A 327 14.08 61.02 -11.60
CA TRP A 327 13.41 60.32 -10.50
C TRP A 327 13.63 58.80 -10.55
N HIS A 328 13.54 58.18 -11.73
CA HIS A 328 13.85 56.76 -11.91
C HIS A 328 15.31 56.45 -11.57
N HIS A 329 16.25 57.31 -11.98
CA HIS A 329 17.66 57.15 -11.60
C HIS A 329 17.87 57.31 -10.08
N THR A 330 17.21 58.29 -9.45
CA THR A 330 17.24 58.49 -7.98
C THR A 330 16.66 57.29 -7.23
N ARG A 331 15.50 56.76 -7.67
CA ARG A 331 14.86 55.58 -7.09
C ARG A 331 15.79 54.37 -7.18
N ARG A 332 16.38 54.11 -8.35
CA ARG A 332 17.32 52.99 -8.57
C ARG A 332 18.57 53.06 -7.68
N ILE A 333 19.15 54.26 -7.48
CA ILE A 333 20.28 54.45 -6.54
C ILE A 333 19.86 54.10 -5.10
N ARG A 334 18.67 54.51 -4.68
CA ARG A 334 18.17 54.25 -3.32
C ARG A 334 17.82 52.79 -3.08
N GLU A 335 17.19 52.13 -4.05
CA GLU A 335 16.91 50.69 -4.01
C GLU A 335 18.21 49.88 -3.92
N HIS A 336 19.23 50.25 -4.70
CA HIS A 336 20.55 49.62 -4.61
C HIS A 336 21.19 49.82 -3.23
N ARG A 337 21.07 51.01 -2.63
CA ARG A 337 21.55 51.28 -1.26
C ARG A 337 20.78 50.52 -0.19
N LEU A 338 19.45 50.45 -0.29
CA LEU A 338 18.61 49.63 0.60
C LEU A 338 19.04 48.16 0.53
N THR A 339 19.33 47.66 -0.69
CA THR A 339 19.83 46.30 -0.92
C THR A 339 21.22 46.10 -0.28
N THR A 340 22.14 47.04 -0.44
CA THR A 340 23.50 46.96 0.13
C THR A 340 23.52 47.10 1.65
N VAL A 341 22.66 47.95 2.24
CA VAL A 341 22.57 48.12 3.70
C VAL A 341 21.96 46.89 4.38
N VAL A 342 20.91 46.30 3.79
CA VAL A 342 20.38 45.00 4.24
C VAL A 342 21.39 43.85 4.00
N GLY A 343 22.30 44.00 3.04
CA GLY A 343 23.33 43.01 2.71
C GLY A 343 24.52 42.90 3.68
N ILE A 344 24.65 43.82 4.65
CA ILE A 344 25.75 43.81 5.64
C ILE A 344 25.36 43.05 6.91
N GLU A 345 24.06 42.93 7.21
CA GLU A 345 23.55 42.19 8.37
C GLU A 345 22.68 40.99 7.93
N GLY A 346 23.30 39.83 7.76
CA GLY A 346 22.57 38.57 7.53
C GLY A 346 22.56 38.03 6.09
N LYS A 347 23.71 37.52 5.63
CA LYS A 347 23.77 36.55 4.51
C LYS A 347 22.90 35.33 4.82
N ARG A 348 21.71 35.21 4.21
CA ARG A 348 21.11 33.97 3.68
C ARG A 348 20.17 34.25 2.51
N HIS A 349 20.65 34.03 1.29
CA HIS A 349 19.75 33.70 0.19
C HIS A 349 19.28 32.25 0.37
N ASN A 350 17.98 32.00 0.26
CA ASN A 350 17.51 30.79 -0.42
C ASN A 350 16.07 31.00 -0.91
N HIS A 351 15.94 31.24 -2.22
CA HIS A 351 14.71 30.90 -2.93
C HIS A 351 14.64 29.36 -2.98
N GLY A 352 13.81 28.77 -2.13
CA GLY A 352 13.41 27.37 -2.21
C GLY A 352 11.90 27.31 -2.38
N GLN A 353 11.41 26.44 -3.26
CA GLN A 353 9.98 26.25 -3.48
C GLN A 353 9.29 25.85 -2.17
N VAL A 354 8.11 26.42 -1.92
CA VAL A 354 7.26 25.99 -0.80
C VAL A 354 6.40 24.84 -1.31
N ASP A 355 6.90 23.62 -1.16
CA ASP A 355 6.12 22.41 -1.41
C ASP A 355 5.03 22.28 -0.34
N TYR A 356 3.77 22.43 -0.76
CA TYR A 356 2.61 22.30 0.12
C TYR A 356 2.25 20.83 0.33
N GLU A 357 2.97 20.15 1.22
CA GLU A 357 2.52 18.84 1.73
C GLU A 357 1.29 19.01 2.64
N TRP A 358 0.12 18.57 2.15
CA TRP A 358 -1.12 18.56 2.93
C TRP A 358 -1.09 17.49 4.04
N VAL A 359 -0.54 17.86 5.20
CA VAL A 359 -0.58 17.04 6.42
C VAL A 359 -2.02 16.89 6.91
N LYS A 360 -2.68 15.77 6.56
CA LYS A 360 -3.99 15.41 7.12
C LYS A 360 -3.85 15.15 8.63
N THR A 361 -4.41 16.04 9.43
CA THR A 361 -4.47 15.93 10.88
C THR A 361 -5.33 14.73 11.30
N LYS A 362 -4.71 13.69 11.87
CA LYS A 362 -5.43 12.54 12.45
C LYS A 362 -6.16 12.98 13.72
N LYS A 363 -7.47 13.20 13.63
CA LYS A 363 -8.33 13.38 14.81
C LYS A 363 -8.26 12.14 15.69
N LYS A 364 -8.06 12.36 16.99
CA LYS A 364 -7.93 11.31 18.02
C LYS A 364 -9.30 11.11 18.67
N GLU A 365 -10.16 10.33 18.04
CA GLU A 365 -11.50 10.09 18.57
C GLU A 365 -11.45 9.26 19.86
N ARG A 366 -12.07 9.80 20.90
CA ARG A 366 -12.36 9.08 22.15
C ARG A 366 -13.53 8.15 21.87
N LYS A 367 -13.40 6.86 22.24
CA LYS A 367 -14.50 5.88 22.09
C LYS A 367 -15.74 6.36 22.86
N PRO A 368 -16.95 6.33 22.27
CA PRO A 368 -18.17 6.46 23.03
C PRO A 368 -18.40 5.18 23.86
N THR A 369 -18.71 5.34 25.15
CA THR A 369 -19.09 4.25 26.04
C THR A 369 -20.58 3.96 25.89
N THR A 370 -20.92 2.81 25.30
CA THR A 370 -22.31 2.36 25.19
C THR A 370 -22.69 1.54 26.44
N LEU A 371 -23.36 2.18 27.39
CA LEU A 371 -24.15 1.51 28.43
C LEU A 371 -25.60 1.96 28.27
N PRO A 372 -26.57 1.07 28.00
CA PRO A 372 -27.97 1.44 27.90
C PRO A 372 -28.57 1.66 29.29
N LEU A 373 -29.27 2.79 29.46
CA LEU A 373 -30.08 3.06 30.64
C LEU A 373 -31.33 2.16 30.62
N LEU A 374 -31.44 1.28 31.62
CA LEU A 374 -32.68 0.61 31.99
C LEU A 374 -33.02 0.99 33.44
N ILE A 375 -33.81 2.04 33.59
CA ILE A 375 -34.54 2.33 34.83
C ILE A 375 -35.99 1.98 34.55
N THR A 376 -36.41 0.78 34.95
CA THR A 376 -37.82 0.39 34.96
C THR A 376 -38.45 0.86 36.26
N SER A 377 -39.71 1.30 36.17
CA SER A 377 -40.48 1.80 37.30
C SER A 377 -40.93 0.68 38.24
N HIS A 378 -40.93 0.96 39.55
CA HIS A 378 -41.62 0.17 40.58
C HIS A 378 -42.44 1.12 41.47
N PRO A 379 -43.78 1.03 41.44
CA PRO A 379 -44.69 1.62 42.43
C PRO A 379 -45.01 0.54 43.53
N PRO A 380 -45.77 0.84 44.60
CA PRO A 380 -45.14 0.95 45.92
C PRO A 380 -45.47 -0.20 46.88
N SER A 381 -44.84 -0.15 48.05
CA SER A 381 -45.06 -1.02 49.21
C SER A 381 -46.50 -1.03 49.72
N PRO A 382 -46.88 -2.13 50.43
CA PRO A 382 -47.48 -1.93 51.73
C PRO A 382 -46.98 -2.87 52.85
N SER A 383 -47.05 -2.34 54.08
CA SER A 383 -47.25 -3.01 55.38
C SER A 383 -46.32 -4.15 55.85
N THR A 384 -45.65 -3.88 56.98
CA THR A 384 -45.21 -4.86 57.98
C THR A 384 -46.39 -5.64 58.59
N PRO A 385 -46.15 -6.81 59.21
CA PRO A 385 -46.12 -6.82 60.67
C PRO A 385 -45.00 -7.65 61.32
N SER A 386 -44.93 -7.53 62.65
CA SER A 386 -43.91 -7.96 63.63
C SER A 386 -43.71 -9.50 63.78
N PRO A 387 -42.62 -9.95 64.46
CA PRO A 387 -42.25 -11.36 64.58
C PRO A 387 -42.87 -12.08 65.80
N PRO A 388 -42.83 -13.42 65.82
CA PRO A 388 -42.97 -14.22 67.05
C PRO A 388 -41.63 -14.79 67.55
N VAL A 389 -41.39 -14.56 68.85
CA VAL A 389 -40.69 -15.36 69.88
C VAL A 389 -39.62 -16.36 69.42
#